data_AF-R5ID89-F1
#
_entry.id   AF-R5ID89-F1
#
_cell.length_a   1.000
_cell.length_b   1.000
_cell.length_c   1.000
_cell.angle_alpha   90.00
_cell.angle_beta   90.00
_cell.angle_gamma   90.00
#
_symmetry.space_group_name_H-M   'P 1'
#
loop_
_entity.id
_entity.type
_entity.pdbx_description
1 polymer ?
#
loop_
_entity_poly.entity_id
_entity_poly.type
_entity_poly.pdbx_seq_one_letter_code
_entity_poly.pdbx_strand_id
1 'polypeptide(L)'
;MSYSTWYWMADLRNTVNLSRQHGLFMTFSYSYNSPMRSLTWEVPERHYLNLSISKQFDFGGTLSLEATDLLGTFGPQHFSTATYTYHRDWQTWSGLITLSWRQTFGRKYVRQAEDRSAGNLSKRIR
;
A
#
# COMPACT_ATOMS: atom_id res chain seq x y z
N MET A 1 -10.04 -35.72 -14.48
CA MET A 1 -10.66 -34.51 -13.90
C MET A 1 -9.74 -33.34 -14.18
N SER A 2 -10.17 -32.38 -15.01
CA SER A 2 -9.40 -31.17 -15.30
C SER A 2 -9.86 -30.09 -14.33
N TYR A 3 -8.96 -29.56 -13.52
CA TYR A 3 -9.24 -28.44 -12.63
C TYR A 3 -8.59 -27.20 -13.22
N SER A 4 -9.40 -26.19 -13.52
CA SER A 4 -8.90 -24.88 -13.88
C SER A 4 -8.77 -24.03 -12.61
N THR A 5 -7.53 -23.70 -12.23
CA THR A 5 -7.24 -22.64 -11.27
C THR A 5 -7.50 -21.30 -11.94
N TRP A 6 -8.71 -20.75 -11.78
CA TRP A 6 -9.00 -19.36 -12.17
C TRP A 6 -8.58 -18.43 -11.03
N TYR A 7 -7.31 -18.02 -11.06
CA TYR A 7 -6.81 -16.97 -10.20
C TYR A 7 -6.77 -15.66 -10.98
N TRP A 8 -7.45 -14.65 -10.47
CA TRP A 8 -7.37 -13.30 -11.00
C TRP A 8 -7.33 -12.29 -9.86
N MET A 9 -6.72 -11.14 -10.16
CA MET A 9 -6.56 -10.03 -9.23
C MET A 9 -7.08 -8.77 -9.92
N ALA A 10 -7.79 -7.93 -9.15
CA ALA A 10 -8.22 -6.62 -9.59
C ALA A 10 -7.75 -5.56 -8.60
N ASP A 11 -7.05 -4.56 -9.11
CA ASP A 11 -6.47 -3.49 -8.30
C ASP A 11 -7.07 -2.14 -8.69
N LEU A 12 -7.48 -1.38 -7.68
CA LEU A 12 -7.92 -0.01 -7.79
C LEU A 12 -7.00 0.87 -6.95
N ARG A 13 -6.18 1.68 -7.61
CA ARG A 13 -5.25 2.61 -6.94
C ARG A 13 -5.60 4.04 -7.30
N ASN A 14 -5.92 4.83 -6.29
CA ASN A 14 -6.15 6.26 -6.39
C ASN A 14 -5.01 7.00 -5.73
N THR A 15 -4.35 7.88 -6.48
CA THR A 15 -3.38 8.81 -5.93
C THR A 15 -3.94 10.22 -6.04
N VAL A 16 -4.18 10.82 -4.88
CA VAL A 16 -4.75 12.16 -4.75
C VAL A 16 -3.64 13.10 -4.27
N ASN A 17 -3.45 14.19 -5.01
CA ASN A 17 -2.60 15.26 -4.55
C ASN A 17 -3.41 16.19 -3.66
N LEU A 18 -3.27 16.04 -2.34
CA LEU A 18 -3.99 16.84 -1.36
C LEU A 18 -3.50 18.29 -1.39
N SER A 19 -2.21 18.51 -1.60
CA SER A 19 -1.67 19.85 -1.81
C SER A 19 -0.38 19.84 -2.60
N ARG A 20 -0.45 20.31 -3.85
CA ARG A 20 0.73 20.42 -4.74
C ARG A 20 1.78 21.37 -4.18
N GLN A 21 1.32 22.47 -3.57
CA GLN A 21 2.19 23.51 -3.00
C GLN A 21 2.95 23.03 -1.75
N HIS A 22 2.39 22.05 -1.03
CA HIS A 22 2.96 21.56 0.22
C HIS A 22 3.50 20.12 0.10
N GLY A 23 3.59 19.59 -1.13
CA GLY A 23 4.07 18.24 -1.40
C GLY A 23 3.30 17.16 -0.64
N LEU A 24 1.99 17.36 -0.43
CA LEU A 24 1.14 16.44 0.33
C LEU A 24 0.39 15.52 -0.63
N PHE A 25 0.62 14.22 -0.48
CA PHE A 25 0.05 13.19 -1.33
C PHE A 25 -0.65 12.16 -0.48
N MET A 26 -1.77 11.65 -0.98
CA MET A 26 -2.47 10.52 -0.42
C MET A 26 -2.59 9.45 -1.49
N THR A 27 -2.31 8.21 -1.15
CA THR A 27 -2.63 7.07 -2.00
C THR A 27 -3.59 6.17 -1.24
N PHE A 28 -4.63 5.75 -1.93
CA PHE A 28 -5.57 4.74 -1.49
C PHE A 28 -5.53 3.62 -2.50
N SER A 29 -5.25 2.40 -2.05
CA SER A 29 -5.27 1.23 -2.92
C SER A 29 -6.16 0.16 -2.32
N TYR A 30 -7.04 -0.36 -3.15
CA TYR A 30 -7.85 -1.54 -2.85
C TYR A 30 -7.49 -2.62 -3.86
N SER A 31 -7.28 -3.84 -3.40
CA SER A 31 -7.10 -4.98 -4.30
C SER A 31 -7.97 -6.16 -3.88
N TYR A 32 -8.49 -6.85 -4.89
CA TYR A 32 -9.26 -8.06 -4.74
C TYR A 32 -8.53 -9.22 -5.40
N ASN A 33 -8.36 -10.30 -4.65
CA ASN A 33 -7.87 -11.56 -5.17
C ASN A 33 -9.02 -12.57 -5.17
N SER A 34 -9.27 -13.18 -6.33
CA SER A 34 -10.27 -14.23 -6.46
C SER A 34 -9.94 -15.43 -5.58
N PRO A 35 -10.94 -16.22 -5.17
CA PRO A 35 -10.68 -17.47 -4.48
C PRO A 35 -9.92 -18.42 -5.42
N MET A 36 -9.04 -19.22 -4.85
CA MET A 36 -8.23 -20.18 -5.59
C MET A 36 -8.45 -21.57 -5.00
N ARG A 37 -8.88 -22.51 -5.85
CA ARG A 37 -9.12 -23.90 -5.47
C ARG A 37 -8.24 -24.84 -6.27
N SER A 38 -7.67 -25.80 -5.59
CA SER A 38 -6.92 -26.92 -6.13
C SER A 38 -7.51 -28.23 -5.61
N LEU A 39 -6.99 -29.34 -6.11
CA LEU A 39 -7.37 -30.69 -5.70
C LEU A 39 -7.16 -30.93 -4.21
N THR A 40 -6.19 -30.23 -3.61
CA THR A 40 -5.75 -30.47 -2.24
C THR A 40 -5.88 -29.26 -1.34
N TRP A 41 -6.28 -28.09 -1.86
CA TRP A 41 -6.40 -26.90 -1.03
C TRP A 41 -7.34 -25.84 -1.60
N GLU A 42 -7.81 -24.98 -0.71
CA GLU A 42 -8.64 -23.82 -1.02
C GLU A 42 -8.11 -22.59 -0.29
N VAL A 43 -7.98 -21.49 -1.05
CA VAL A 43 -7.71 -20.15 -0.55
C VAL A 43 -8.97 -19.32 -0.82
N PRO A 44 -9.60 -18.74 0.22
CA PRO A 44 -10.76 -17.88 0.02
C PRO A 44 -10.34 -16.57 -0.66
N GLU A 45 -11.32 -15.81 -1.13
CA GLU A 45 -11.09 -14.48 -1.67
C GLU A 45 -10.46 -13.53 -0.64
N ARG A 46 -9.73 -12.52 -1.12
CA ARG A 46 -9.04 -11.55 -0.26
C ARG A 46 -9.23 -10.13 -0.77
N HIS A 47 -9.33 -9.20 0.18
CA HIS A 47 -9.65 -7.79 -0.04
C HIS A 47 -8.63 -6.92 0.68
N TYR A 48 -7.54 -6.52 0.02
CA TYR A 48 -6.56 -5.67 0.65
C TYR A 48 -6.96 -4.20 0.54
N LEU A 49 -6.84 -3.48 1.64
CA LEU A 49 -7.03 -2.03 1.69
C LEU A 49 -5.80 -1.38 2.29
N ASN A 50 -5.13 -0.54 1.50
CA ASN A 50 -3.99 0.21 1.98
C ASN A 50 -4.25 1.71 1.81
N LEU A 51 -3.81 2.46 2.80
CA LEU A 51 -3.83 3.92 2.80
C LEU A 51 -2.41 4.39 3.04
N SER A 52 -1.93 5.34 2.24
CA SER A 52 -0.71 6.06 2.56
C SER A 52 -0.92 7.56 2.44
N ILE A 53 -0.30 8.30 3.34
CA ILE A 53 -0.20 9.75 3.26
C ILE A 53 1.28 10.12 3.39
N SER A 54 1.76 10.97 2.48
CA SER A 54 3.14 11.40 2.50
C SER A 54 3.25 12.90 2.31
N LYS A 55 4.24 13.48 2.99
CA LYS A 55 4.62 14.88 2.90
C LYS A 55 6.06 14.96 2.46
N GLN A 56 6.26 15.53 1.27
CA GLN A 56 7.58 15.84 0.76
C GLN A 56 7.96 17.27 1.15
N PHE A 57 9.14 17.42 1.75
CA PHE A 57 9.71 18.70 2.14
C PHE A 57 10.70 19.20 1.10
N ASP A 58 10.85 20.52 1.02
CA ASP A 58 11.73 21.16 0.02
C ASP A 58 13.21 20.82 0.23
N PHE A 59 13.62 20.61 1.48
CA PHE A 59 14.98 20.20 1.85
C PHE A 59 15.28 18.71 1.54
N GLY A 60 14.41 18.02 0.79
CA GLY A 60 14.63 16.64 0.33
C GLY A 60 14.21 15.56 1.33
N GLY A 61 13.63 15.96 2.46
CA GLY A 61 12.99 15.04 3.42
C GLY A 61 11.62 14.58 2.91
N THR A 62 11.23 13.36 3.26
CA THR A 62 9.88 12.82 3.01
C THR A 62 9.44 12.07 4.25
N LEU A 63 8.28 12.44 4.79
CA LEU A 63 7.60 11.72 5.85
C LEU A 63 6.42 10.96 5.24
N SER A 64 6.33 9.66 5.48
CA SER A 64 5.22 8.83 4.99
C SER A 64 4.61 8.04 6.15
N LEU A 65 3.28 8.03 6.20
CA LEU A 65 2.50 7.15 7.06
C LEU A 65 1.76 6.17 6.14
N GLU A 66 1.99 4.88 6.34
CA GLU A 66 1.42 3.79 5.55
C GLU A 66 0.62 2.87 6.47
N ALA A 67 -0.66 2.71 6.21
CA ALA A 67 -1.50 1.71 6.85
C ALA A 67 -1.81 0.61 5.84
N THR A 68 -1.29 -0.58 6.10
CA THR A 68 -1.38 -1.75 5.21
C THR A 68 -2.42 -2.73 5.76
N ASP A 69 -3.20 -3.32 4.86
CA ASP A 69 -4.20 -4.34 5.17
C ASP A 69 -5.18 -3.89 6.28
N LEU A 70 -5.78 -2.71 6.08
CA LEU A 70 -6.75 -2.10 7.00
C LEU A 70 -8.01 -2.95 7.20
N LEU A 71 -8.35 -3.83 6.26
CA LEU A 71 -9.48 -4.75 6.36
C LEU A 71 -9.14 -6.02 7.17
N GLY A 72 -7.87 -6.22 7.52
CA GLY A 72 -7.42 -7.39 8.28
C GLY A 72 -7.71 -8.69 7.54
N THR A 73 -7.39 -8.72 6.25
CA THR A 73 -7.82 -9.82 5.38
C THR A 73 -6.96 -11.04 5.58
N PHE A 74 -7.43 -11.92 6.47
CA PHE A 74 -6.93 -13.26 6.63
C PHE A 74 -8.00 -14.25 6.21
N GLY A 75 -7.56 -15.23 5.41
CA GLY A 75 -8.36 -16.39 5.10
C GLY A 75 -7.57 -17.63 5.48
N PRO A 76 -8.13 -18.57 6.26
CA PRO A 76 -7.50 -19.86 6.50
C PRO A 76 -7.19 -20.53 5.16
N GLN A 77 -6.01 -21.14 5.04
CA GLN A 77 -5.76 -22.06 3.94
C GLN A 77 -6.22 -23.43 4.39
N HIS A 78 -7.25 -23.94 3.72
CA HIS A 78 -7.71 -25.31 3.93
C HIS A 78 -6.91 -26.22 3.03
N PHE A 79 -6.29 -27.25 3.59
CA PHE A 79 -5.66 -28.31 2.81
C PHE A 79 -6.39 -29.63 3.10
N SER A 80 -7.00 -30.22 2.09
CA SER A 80 -7.75 -31.48 2.20
C SER A 80 -7.35 -32.44 1.09
N THR A 81 -6.82 -33.59 1.47
CA THR A 81 -6.55 -34.73 0.59
C THR A 81 -7.48 -35.88 0.98
N ALA A 82 -7.59 -36.92 0.14
CA ALA A 82 -8.42 -38.09 0.42
C ALA A 82 -8.08 -38.81 1.75
N THR A 83 -6.86 -38.63 2.28
CA THR A 83 -6.36 -39.30 3.49
C THR A 83 -6.04 -38.37 4.65
N TYR A 84 -5.98 -37.05 4.42
CA TYR A 84 -5.50 -36.10 5.42
C TYR A 84 -6.05 -34.69 5.18
N THR A 85 -6.62 -34.08 6.21
CA THR A 85 -7.05 -32.68 6.20
C THR A 85 -6.31 -31.93 7.30
N TYR A 86 -5.72 -30.78 6.98
CA TYR A 86 -5.16 -29.88 7.98
C TYR A 86 -5.48 -28.43 7.66
N HIS A 87 -5.66 -27.65 8.73
CA HIS A 87 -5.90 -26.22 8.66
C HIS A 87 -4.60 -25.48 8.93
N ARG A 88 -4.26 -24.50 8.08
CA ARG A 88 -3.11 -23.62 8.32
C ARG A 88 -3.59 -22.17 8.36
N ASP A 89 -3.53 -21.61 9.56
CA ASP A 89 -3.71 -20.18 9.75
C ASP A 89 -2.36 -19.49 9.52
N TRP A 90 -2.29 -18.64 8.51
CA TRP A 90 -1.14 -17.77 8.31
C TRP A 90 -1.35 -16.51 9.13
N GLN A 91 -0.42 -16.23 10.05
CA GLN A 91 -0.36 -14.95 10.76
C GLN A 91 0.34 -13.93 9.87
N THR A 92 -0.42 -13.14 9.12
CA THR A 92 0.07 -11.87 8.56
C THR A 92 -0.32 -10.71 9.47
N TRP A 93 0.32 -9.55 9.31
CA TRP A 93 0.17 -8.42 10.23
C TRP A 93 -1.00 -7.55 9.75
N SER A 94 -2.16 -7.65 10.41
CA SER A 94 -3.35 -6.85 10.07
C SER A 94 -3.15 -5.43 10.54
N GLY A 95 -3.61 -4.47 9.74
CA GLY A 95 -3.60 -3.07 10.11
C GLY A 95 -2.21 -2.57 10.51
N LEU A 96 -1.16 -3.03 9.81
CA LEU A 96 0.20 -2.58 10.05
C LEU A 96 0.30 -1.09 9.70
N ILE A 97 0.60 -0.27 10.70
CA ILE A 97 0.86 1.15 10.53
C ILE A 97 2.38 1.39 10.60
N THR A 98 2.94 1.86 9.50
CA THR A 98 4.35 2.19 9.35
C THR A 98 4.52 3.69 9.22
N LEU A 99 5.32 4.29 10.09
CA LEU A 99 5.81 5.65 9.92
C LEU A 99 7.24 5.58 9.40
N SER A 100 7.52 6.22 8.26
CA SER A 100 8.85 6.26 7.67
C SER A 100 9.31 7.68 7.39
N TRP A 101 10.59 7.92 7.66
CA TRP A 101 11.30 9.14 7.30
C TRP A 101 12.41 8.80 6.31
N ARG A 102 12.43 9.51 5.18
CA ARG A 102 13.48 9.38 4.16
C ARG A 102 14.10 10.74 3.90
N GLN A 103 15.42 10.84 4.01
CA GLN A 103 16.18 12.02 3.62
C GLN A 103 16.95 11.74 2.33
N THR A 104 16.80 12.62 1.33
CA THR A 104 17.63 12.60 0.12
C THR A 104 18.68 13.71 0.22
N PHE A 105 19.94 13.37 -0.03
CA PHE A 105 21.05 14.32 -0.06
C PHE A 105 21.48 14.60 -1.50
N GLY A 106 21.85 15.85 -1.81
CA GLY A 106 22.26 16.28 -3.15
C GLY A 106 21.44 17.47 -3.66
N ARG A 107 21.91 18.11 -4.74
CA ARG A 107 21.20 19.25 -5.35
C ARG A 107 19.95 18.76 -6.09
N LYS A 108 18.78 19.23 -5.65
CA LYS A 108 17.48 18.95 -6.29
C LYS A 108 17.34 19.59 -7.68
N TYR A 109 18.16 20.60 -7.98
CA TYR A 109 18.10 21.39 -9.21
C TYR A 109 19.49 21.52 -9.85
N VAL A 110 19.66 20.94 -11.04
CA VAL A 110 20.65 21.40 -12.02
C VAL A 110 19.87 22.21 -13.06
N ARG A 111 19.88 23.53 -12.89
CA ARG A 111 19.37 24.59 -13.80
C ARG A 111 17.82 24.69 -13.97
N GLN A 112 17.30 25.88 -13.65
CA GLN A 112 16.04 26.48 -14.14
C GLN A 112 14.69 25.96 -13.61
N ALA A 113 14.51 25.94 -12.29
CA ALA A 113 13.18 26.06 -11.69
C ALA A 113 13.20 27.11 -10.57
N GLU A 114 13.67 28.31 -10.90
CA GLU A 114 13.31 29.49 -10.12
C GLU A 114 11.79 29.71 -10.25
N ASP A 115 11.15 30.06 -9.14
CA ASP A 115 9.78 30.59 -9.07
C ASP A 115 8.58 29.65 -9.30
N ARG A 116 8.48 28.58 -8.52
CA ARG A 116 7.16 28.01 -8.18
C ARG A 116 6.80 27.99 -6.69
N SER A 117 7.67 28.47 -5.80
CA SER A 117 7.57 28.19 -4.36
C SER A 117 7.65 29.42 -3.44
N ALA A 118 7.22 30.60 -3.88
CA ALA A 118 6.89 31.70 -2.97
C ALA A 118 5.53 31.45 -2.27
N GLY A 119 5.39 30.31 -1.59
CA GLY A 119 4.27 30.00 -0.71
C GLY A 119 4.59 30.49 0.71
N ASN A 120 3.78 31.42 1.22
CA ASN A 120 3.98 32.21 2.45
C ASN A 120 4.17 31.46 3.80
N LEU A 121 4.31 30.14 3.81
CA LEU A 121 4.44 29.37 5.06
C LEU A 121 5.88 29.31 5.60
N SER A 122 6.90 29.41 4.74
CA SER A 122 8.31 29.47 5.16
C SER A 122 8.70 30.83 5.79
N LYS A 123 7.87 31.86 5.65
CA LYS A 123 8.09 33.18 6.26
C LYS A 123 7.58 33.29 7.71
N ARG A 124 6.82 32.31 8.21
CA ARG A 124 6.21 32.38 9.55
C ARG A 124 7.08 31.81 10.69
N ILE A 125 8.23 31.23 10.36
CA ILE A 125 9.20 30.79 11.37
C ILE A 125 10.37 31.77 11.29
N ARG A 126 10.30 32.84 12.08
CA ARG A 126 11.42 33.73 12.41
C ARG A 126 11.46 33.88 13.92
#